data_AF-A0A845CEJ5-F1
#
_entry.id   AF-A0A845CEJ5-F1
#
_cell.length_a   1.000
_cell.length_b   1.000
_cell.length_c   1.000
_cell.angle_alpha   90.00
_cell.angle_beta   90.00
_cell.angle_gamma   90.00
#
_symmetry.space_group_name_H-M   'P 1'
#
loop_
_entity.id
_entity.type
_entity.pdbx_description
1 polymer ?
#
loop_
_entity_poly.entity_id
_entity_poly.type
_entity_poly.pdbx_seq_one_letter_code
_entity_poly.pdbx_strand_id
1 'polypeptide(L)'
;MFVRTFVVQAFKIPSGSMENTLLVGDHILVNKFIFWFREPKRGDIIVFRFPKDERRDFIKRVIALPGEMVMVRGEKVFINCATPNNPEKCMPLDEKYVRFKPNGTGVGFESKWGPQKVPPGHLFMLGDNRNNSQDSRFWGFLKMGERVNHLPIRFAGYAFGLPFPCSLWSAPCWDDKIRGSAFMIYWSWNGDSGSPRWGRLANFIG
;
A
#
# COMPACT_ATOMS: atom_id res chain seq x y z
N MET A 1 17.78 -19.96 -21.31
CA MET A 1 16.52 -20.15 -20.55
C MET A 1 16.83 -20.14 -19.04
N PHE A 2 17.10 -18.98 -18.44
CA PHE A 2 17.40 -18.83 -16.99
C PHE A 2 16.95 -17.49 -16.38
N VAL A 3 15.98 -16.81 -17.00
CA VAL A 3 15.32 -15.66 -16.36
C VAL A 3 14.08 -16.18 -15.64
N ARG A 4 14.26 -16.90 -14.52
CA ARG A 4 13.20 -16.96 -13.50
C ARG A 4 13.13 -15.59 -12.81
N THR A 5 12.61 -14.61 -13.55
CA THR A 5 11.57 -13.65 -13.13
C THR A 5 11.48 -13.28 -11.64
N PHE A 6 12.55 -12.78 -11.02
CA PHE A 6 12.50 -12.24 -9.64
C PHE A 6 11.83 -10.87 -9.48
N VAL A 7 11.24 -10.31 -10.55
CA VAL A 7 10.67 -8.95 -10.56
C VAL A 7 9.25 -8.89 -10.01
N VAL A 8 8.48 -9.96 -10.19
CA VAL A 8 7.04 -9.98 -9.92
C VAL A 8 6.71 -11.12 -8.98
N GLN A 9 6.02 -10.82 -7.87
CA GLN A 9 5.49 -11.82 -6.95
C GLN A 9 3.96 -11.85 -7.04
N ALA A 10 3.39 -13.06 -7.06
CA ALA A 10 1.96 -13.27 -6.97
C ALA A 10 1.50 -13.33 -5.51
N PHE A 11 0.40 -12.65 -5.18
CA PHE A 11 -0.26 -12.72 -3.88
C PHE A 11 -1.75 -13.01 -4.06
N LYS A 12 -2.32 -13.83 -3.18
CA LYS A 12 -3.76 -14.08 -3.09
C LYS A 12 -4.38 -13.17 -2.04
N ILE A 13 -5.53 -12.56 -2.34
CA ILE A 13 -6.26 -11.69 -1.42
C ILE A 13 -7.14 -12.54 -0.49
N PRO A 14 -6.85 -12.58 0.84
CA PRO A 14 -7.60 -13.41 1.76
C PRO A 14 -8.75 -12.66 2.44
N SER A 15 -8.76 -11.31 2.41
CA SER A 15 -9.69 -10.49 3.19
C SER A 15 -10.31 -9.36 2.39
N GLY A 16 -11.49 -8.93 2.86
CA GLY A 16 -12.31 -7.89 2.24
C GLY A 16 -11.90 -6.44 2.50
N SER A 17 -10.74 -6.19 3.11
CA SER A 17 -10.36 -4.82 3.52
C SER A 17 -10.12 -3.85 2.36
N MET A 18 -9.86 -4.39 1.17
CA MET A 18 -9.69 -3.65 -0.07
C MET A 18 -10.90 -3.85 -1.01
N GLU A 19 -12.03 -4.36 -0.50
CA GLU A 19 -13.28 -4.48 -1.26
C GLU A 19 -13.64 -3.11 -1.87
N ASN A 20 -14.19 -3.13 -3.08
CA ASN A 20 -14.29 -2.05 -4.08
C ASN A 20 -13.16 -2.06 -5.12
N THR A 21 -11.91 -2.33 -4.73
CA THR A 21 -10.79 -2.45 -5.68
C THR A 21 -10.35 -3.90 -5.84
N LEU A 22 -10.07 -4.58 -4.72
CA LEU A 22 -9.63 -5.97 -4.66
C LEU A 22 -10.65 -6.81 -3.92
N LEU A 23 -11.08 -7.91 -4.53
CA LEU A 23 -12.05 -8.82 -3.96
C LEU A 23 -11.36 -10.06 -3.39
N VAL A 24 -11.99 -10.69 -2.40
CA VAL A 24 -11.54 -11.99 -1.91
C VAL A 24 -11.51 -12.98 -3.08
N GLY A 25 -10.40 -13.73 -3.19
CA GLY A 25 -10.15 -14.65 -4.30
C GLY A 25 -9.37 -14.06 -5.48
N ASP A 26 -9.16 -12.74 -5.51
CA ASP A 26 -8.27 -12.11 -6.49
C ASP A 26 -6.82 -12.56 -6.25
N HIS A 27 -6.08 -12.76 -7.34
CA HIS A 27 -4.64 -12.92 -7.33
C HIS A 27 -4.01 -11.75 -8.06
N ILE A 28 -3.11 -11.07 -7.36
CA ILE A 28 -2.46 -9.84 -7.81
C ILE A 28 -0.99 -10.09 -8.08
N LEU A 29 -0.45 -9.32 -9.02
CA LEU A 29 0.98 -9.21 -9.25
C LEU A 29 1.53 -7.97 -8.55
N VAL A 30 2.64 -8.16 -7.86
CA VAL A 30 3.34 -7.16 -7.06
C VAL A 30 4.74 -6.97 -7.60
N ASN A 31 5.10 -5.74 -7.92
CA ASN A 31 6.44 -5.35 -8.33
C ASN A 31 7.26 -4.95 -7.10
N LYS A 32 8.33 -5.70 -6.82
CA LYS A 32 9.21 -5.44 -5.67
C LYS A 32 10.20 -4.31 -5.92
N PHE A 33 10.70 -4.21 -7.14
CA PHE A 33 11.80 -3.31 -7.49
C PHE A 33 11.33 -1.89 -7.82
N ILE A 34 10.03 -1.68 -7.99
CA ILE A 34 9.49 -0.36 -8.34
C ILE A 34 9.96 0.73 -7.36
N PHE A 35 10.07 0.42 -6.07
CA PHE A 35 10.48 1.38 -5.05
C PHE A 35 12.00 1.65 -5.00
N TRP A 36 12.80 0.97 -5.80
CA TRP A 36 14.21 1.31 -6.00
C TRP A 36 14.37 2.51 -6.92
N PHE A 37 13.51 2.60 -7.93
CA PHE A 37 13.57 3.61 -8.97
C PHE A 37 12.68 4.82 -8.68
N ARG A 38 11.60 4.65 -7.92
CA ARG A 38 10.69 5.73 -7.54
C ARG A 38 10.25 5.65 -6.09
N GLU A 39 9.88 6.78 -5.53
CA GLU A 39 9.23 6.81 -4.22
C GLU A 39 7.75 6.39 -4.34
N PRO A 40 7.15 5.88 -3.24
CA PRO A 40 5.71 5.66 -3.17
C PRO A 40 4.94 6.94 -3.45
N LYS A 41 3.87 6.80 -4.22
CA LYS A 41 2.97 7.88 -4.57
C LYS A 41 1.64 7.67 -3.89
N ARG A 42 0.93 8.76 -3.63
CA ARG A 42 -0.45 8.68 -3.17
C ARG A 42 -1.27 7.85 -4.17
N GLY A 43 -2.09 6.95 -3.66
CA GLY A 43 -2.90 6.03 -4.47
C GLY A 43 -2.24 4.68 -4.73
N ASP A 44 -0.92 4.53 -4.55
CA ASP A 44 -0.25 3.24 -4.69
C ASP A 44 -0.88 2.20 -3.74
N ILE A 45 -1.08 0.97 -4.21
CA ILE A 45 -1.47 -0.14 -3.36
C ILE A 45 -0.24 -0.96 -3.04
N ILE A 46 0.12 -0.99 -1.75
CA ILE A 46 1.36 -1.61 -1.29
C ILE A 46 1.04 -2.85 -0.46
N VAL A 47 1.81 -3.90 -0.70
CA VAL A 47 1.84 -5.10 0.13
C VAL A 47 3.00 -4.97 1.11
N PHE A 48 2.74 -5.17 2.40
CA PHE A 48 3.72 -5.01 3.46
C PHE A 48 3.46 -5.96 4.63
N ARG A 49 4.48 -6.26 5.43
CA ARG A 49 4.34 -7.02 6.68
C ARG A 49 3.68 -6.17 7.75
N PHE A 50 2.70 -6.72 8.43
CA PHE A 50 1.95 -5.99 9.45
C PHE A 50 2.86 -5.58 10.63
N PRO A 51 2.92 -4.29 11.03
CA PRO A 51 3.88 -3.83 12.03
C PRO A 51 3.77 -4.45 13.42
N LYS A 52 2.59 -4.98 13.81
CA LYS A 52 2.41 -5.66 15.11
C LYS A 52 2.67 -7.17 15.03
N ASP A 53 2.61 -7.77 13.85
CA ASP A 53 2.86 -9.19 13.61
C ASP A 53 3.35 -9.42 12.18
N GLU A 54 4.67 -9.51 12.02
CA GLU A 54 5.32 -9.62 10.71
C GLU A 54 5.05 -10.95 9.97
N ARG A 55 4.39 -11.92 10.62
CA ARG A 55 3.98 -13.17 9.97
C ARG A 55 2.84 -12.96 8.98
N ARG A 56 2.18 -11.81 9.03
CA ARG A 56 1.00 -11.48 8.23
C ARG A 56 1.32 -10.37 7.24
N ASP A 57 1.10 -10.64 5.96
CA ASP A 57 1.16 -9.61 4.92
C ASP A 57 -0.20 -8.88 4.82
N PHE A 58 -0.15 -7.56 4.76
CA PHE A 58 -1.28 -6.65 4.61
C PHE A 58 -1.18 -5.90 3.29
N ILE A 59 -2.34 -5.55 2.74
CA ILE A 59 -2.45 -4.81 1.49
C ILE A 59 -3.34 -3.61 1.76
N LYS A 60 -2.81 -2.41 1.52
CA LYS A 60 -3.50 -1.15 1.76
C LYS A 60 -3.09 -0.11 0.71
N ARG A 61 -3.89 0.94 0.58
CA ARG A 61 -3.60 2.08 -0.29
C ARG A 61 -2.87 3.18 0.46
N VAL A 62 -1.89 3.78 -0.19
CA VAL A 62 -1.18 4.96 0.32
C VAL A 62 -2.10 6.18 0.25
N ILE A 63 -2.40 6.75 1.42
CA ILE A 63 -3.30 7.89 1.56
C ILE A 63 -2.54 9.17 1.84
N ALA A 64 -1.47 9.16 2.64
CA ALA A 64 -0.62 10.32 2.87
C ALA A 64 0.86 9.97 2.89
N LEU A 65 1.67 10.89 2.35
CA LEU A 65 3.12 10.78 2.16
C LEU A 65 3.89 11.42 3.32
N PRO A 66 5.21 11.16 3.44
CA PRO A 66 6.03 11.76 4.48
C PRO A 66 5.94 13.29 4.50
N GLY A 67 5.76 13.87 5.69
CA GLY A 67 5.66 15.31 5.89
C GLY A 67 4.25 15.89 5.69
N GLU A 68 3.33 15.14 5.10
CA GLU A 68 1.95 15.59 4.91
C GLU A 68 1.15 15.54 6.22
N MET A 69 0.18 16.43 6.34
CA MET A 69 -0.81 16.39 7.40
C MET A 69 -2.02 15.60 6.93
N VAL A 70 -2.46 14.63 7.72
CA VAL A 70 -3.67 13.84 7.43
C VAL A 70 -4.64 13.89 8.60
N MET A 71 -5.92 13.98 8.26
CA MET A 71 -7.04 13.93 9.19
C MET A 71 -8.16 13.10 8.58
N VAL A 72 -8.82 12.28 9.38
CA VAL A 72 -10.06 11.60 9.01
C VAL A 72 -11.16 12.23 9.84
N ARG A 73 -12.27 12.61 9.19
CA ARG A 73 -13.46 13.15 9.85
C ARG A 73 -14.70 12.62 9.17
N GLY A 74 -15.43 11.77 9.88
CA GLY A 74 -16.60 11.09 9.33
C GLY A 74 -16.19 10.18 8.18
N GLU A 75 -16.82 10.36 7.02
CA GLU A 75 -16.58 9.59 5.80
C GLU A 75 -15.58 10.26 4.85
N LYS A 76 -14.86 11.30 5.29
CA LYS A 76 -13.90 12.00 4.44
C LYS A 76 -12.51 12.00 5.05
N VAL A 77 -11.52 11.81 4.18
CA VAL A 77 -10.10 12.02 4.49
C VAL A 77 -9.71 13.40 3.98
N PHE A 78 -8.94 14.10 4.79
CA PHE A 78 -8.41 15.41 4.50
C PHE A 78 -6.88 15.36 4.56
N ILE A 79 -6.23 16.04 3.62
CA ILE A 79 -4.78 16.09 3.47
C ILE A 79 -4.30 17.54 3.33
N ASN A 80 -2.99 17.76 3.43
CA ASN A 80 -2.34 19.07 3.22
C ASN A 80 -2.88 20.19 4.12
N CYS A 81 -3.23 19.87 5.37
CA CYS A 81 -3.60 20.89 6.35
C CYS A 81 -2.42 21.85 6.61
N ALA A 82 -2.66 23.16 6.56
CA ALA A 82 -1.63 24.18 6.78
C ALA A 82 -1.02 24.15 8.19
N THR A 83 -1.83 23.84 9.22
CA THR A 83 -1.38 23.67 10.61
C THR A 83 -2.20 22.59 11.33
N PRO A 84 -1.65 21.95 12.38
CA PRO A 84 -2.41 21.02 13.24
C PRO A 84 -3.62 21.68 13.91
N ASN A 85 -3.55 23.01 14.13
CA ASN A 85 -4.56 23.76 14.89
C ASN A 85 -5.62 24.44 14.00
N ASN A 86 -5.54 24.32 12.67
CA ASN A 86 -6.54 24.87 11.75
C ASN A 86 -7.01 23.84 10.71
N PRO A 87 -7.90 22.92 11.11
CA PRO A 87 -8.40 21.85 10.25
C PRO A 87 -9.32 22.34 9.11
N GLU A 88 -9.73 23.61 9.11
CA GLU A 88 -10.62 24.18 8.09
C GLU A 88 -9.89 24.46 6.77
N LYS A 89 -8.56 24.55 6.79
CA LYS A 89 -7.73 24.70 5.59
C LYS A 89 -7.28 23.36 4.97
N CYS A 90 -7.77 22.23 5.45
CA CYS A 90 -7.41 20.94 4.87
C CYS A 90 -8.16 20.69 3.56
N MET A 91 -7.49 20.10 2.57
CA MET A 91 -8.12 19.72 1.31
C MET A 91 -8.75 18.33 1.44
N PRO A 92 -10.04 18.15 1.10
CA PRO A 92 -10.62 16.82 1.03
C PRO A 92 -9.93 16.02 -0.06
N LEU A 93 -9.58 14.76 0.24
CA LEU A 93 -9.05 13.83 -0.74
C LEU A 93 -10.19 13.30 -1.61
N ASP A 94 -10.03 13.36 -2.94
CA ASP A 94 -10.96 12.75 -3.89
C ASP A 94 -10.71 11.23 -3.97
N GLU A 95 -11.60 10.44 -3.40
CA GLU A 95 -11.45 8.99 -3.23
C GLU A 95 -12.51 8.21 -4.02
N LYS A 96 -12.40 8.21 -5.35
CA LYS A 96 -13.35 7.55 -6.27
C LYS A 96 -13.52 6.03 -6.05
N TYR A 97 -12.55 5.40 -5.38
CA TYR A 97 -12.51 3.97 -5.10
C TYR A 97 -13.19 3.60 -3.78
N VAL A 98 -13.59 4.56 -2.95
CA VAL A 98 -14.26 4.31 -1.68
C VAL A 98 -15.77 4.32 -1.86
N ARG A 99 -16.45 3.29 -1.38
CA ARG A 99 -17.91 3.25 -1.26
C ARG A 99 -18.30 3.13 0.20
N PHE A 100 -18.88 4.19 0.75
CA PHE A 100 -19.49 4.14 2.08
C PHE A 100 -20.84 3.43 2.00
N LYS A 101 -21.08 2.50 2.93
CA LYS A 101 -22.40 1.86 3.06
C LYS A 101 -23.19 2.66 4.10
N PRO A 102 -24.23 3.42 3.71
CA PRO A 102 -24.89 4.42 4.57
C PRO A 102 -25.57 3.83 5.83
N ASN A 103 -25.82 2.52 5.87
CA ASN A 103 -26.47 1.83 7.00
C ASN A 103 -25.63 0.69 7.59
N GLY A 104 -24.33 0.62 7.30
CA GLY A 104 -23.48 -0.41 7.87
C GLY A 104 -23.21 -0.12 9.35
N THR A 105 -23.64 -0.99 10.25
CA THR A 105 -23.20 -1.08 11.66
C THR A 105 -21.69 -1.40 11.81
N GLY A 106 -20.93 -1.30 10.72
CA GLY A 106 -19.48 -1.50 10.68
C GLY A 106 -18.81 -0.33 11.38
N VAL A 107 -18.65 -0.49 12.69
CA VAL A 107 -17.88 0.35 13.61
C VAL A 107 -17.82 1.80 13.15
N GLY A 108 -18.92 2.51 13.44
CA GLY A 108 -18.81 3.91 13.82
C GLY A 108 -17.81 4.01 14.97
N PHE A 109 -16.53 4.11 14.65
CA PHE A 109 -15.78 5.13 15.34
C PHE A 109 -16.42 6.42 14.88
N GLU A 110 -16.85 7.25 15.82
CA GLU A 110 -16.96 8.68 15.63
C GLU A 110 -15.61 9.17 15.08
N SER A 111 -15.42 9.04 13.76
CA SER A 111 -14.13 8.77 13.12
C SER A 111 -13.32 10.05 12.96
N LYS A 112 -13.02 10.68 14.09
CA LYS A 112 -12.00 11.70 14.21
C LYS A 112 -10.69 10.98 14.44
N TRP A 113 -9.82 11.01 13.44
CA TRP A 113 -8.44 10.59 13.56
C TRP A 113 -7.54 11.72 13.08
N GLY A 114 -6.49 12.02 13.84
CA GLY A 114 -5.66 13.20 13.60
C GLY A 114 -6.33 14.51 14.08
N PRO A 115 -5.83 15.68 13.66
CA PRO A 115 -4.80 15.88 12.62
C PRO A 115 -3.41 15.44 13.07
N GLN A 116 -2.69 14.72 12.22
CA GLN A 116 -1.32 14.27 12.51
C GLN A 116 -0.41 14.41 11.30
N LYS A 117 0.83 14.86 11.54
CA LYS A 117 1.87 14.93 10.52
C LYS A 117 2.48 13.55 10.32
N VAL A 118 2.53 13.08 9.09
CA VAL A 118 3.23 11.84 8.74
C VAL A 118 4.74 12.06 8.95
N PRO A 119 5.41 11.26 9.79
CA PRO A 119 6.85 11.41 10.01
C PRO A 119 7.66 11.16 8.72
N PRO A 120 8.88 11.70 8.60
CA PRO A 120 9.79 11.35 7.52
C PRO A 120 9.97 9.82 7.39
N GLY A 121 9.99 9.30 6.16
CA GLY A 121 10.15 7.87 5.89
C GLY A 121 8.95 7.00 6.32
N HIS A 122 7.80 7.59 6.65
CA HIS A 122 6.59 6.86 7.01
C HIS A 122 5.45 7.11 6.03
N LEU A 123 4.49 6.18 5.96
CA LEU A 123 3.27 6.30 5.17
C LEU A 123 2.03 6.19 6.05
N PHE A 124 0.97 6.90 5.67
CA PHE A 124 -0.36 6.66 6.20
C PHE A 124 -1.18 5.89 5.16
N MET A 125 -1.74 4.75 5.54
CA MET A 125 -2.36 3.81 4.61
C MET A 125 -3.75 3.38 5.09
N LEU A 126 -4.73 3.37 4.18
CA LEU A 126 -6.10 2.95 4.47
C LEU A 126 -6.55 1.81 3.55
N GLY A 127 -7.53 1.05 4.01
CA GLY A 127 -8.27 0.13 3.14
C GLY A 127 -9.33 0.87 2.34
N ASP A 128 -9.65 0.35 1.16
CA ASP A 128 -10.72 0.89 0.32
C ASP A 128 -12.11 0.57 0.91
N ASN A 129 -12.23 -0.52 1.67
CA ASN A 129 -13.40 -0.81 2.49
C ASN A 129 -13.25 -0.18 3.88
N ARG A 130 -13.63 1.09 4.00
CA ARG A 130 -13.42 1.91 5.21
C ARG A 130 -14.11 1.38 6.47
N ASN A 131 -15.24 0.70 6.30
CA ASN A 131 -16.05 0.17 7.40
C ASN A 131 -15.53 -1.20 7.89
N ASN A 132 -14.68 -1.88 7.10
CA ASN A 132 -14.18 -3.21 7.40
C ASN A 132 -12.68 -3.35 7.06
N SER A 133 -11.87 -2.43 7.58
CA SER A 133 -10.43 -2.43 7.34
C SER A 133 -9.65 -2.13 8.61
N GLN A 134 -8.77 -3.06 8.99
CA GLN A 134 -7.72 -2.81 9.97
C GLN A 134 -6.52 -2.15 9.28
N ASP A 135 -6.41 -0.83 9.40
CA ASP A 135 -5.45 0.01 8.70
C ASP A 135 -4.77 1.04 9.63
N SER A 136 -4.08 2.06 9.09
CA SER A 136 -3.27 3.01 9.87
C SER A 136 -4.04 3.71 10.99
N ARG A 137 -5.38 3.73 10.96
CA ARG A 137 -6.21 4.20 12.08
C ARG A 137 -5.99 3.38 13.37
N PHE A 138 -5.59 2.11 13.28
CA PHE A 138 -5.43 1.18 14.39
C PHE A 138 -3.97 0.94 14.82
N TRP A 139 -3.01 1.16 13.91
CA TRP A 139 -1.59 0.88 14.16
C TRP A 139 -0.66 2.06 13.84
N GLY A 140 -1.19 3.19 13.38
CA GLY A 140 -0.41 4.38 13.08
C GLY A 140 0.25 4.33 11.71
N PHE A 141 1.45 4.90 11.60
CA PHE A 141 2.15 5.05 10.32
C PHE A 141 3.07 3.87 10.02
N LEU A 142 3.22 3.54 8.72
CA LEU A 142 4.11 2.49 8.26
C LEU A 142 5.49 3.05 8.03
N LYS A 143 6.49 2.61 8.80
CA LYS A 143 7.88 2.90 8.50
C LYS A 143 8.26 2.18 7.20
N MET A 144 8.70 2.92 6.19
CA MET A 144 9.08 2.33 4.92
C MET A 144 10.47 1.67 4.96
N GLY A 145 11.32 2.07 5.92
CA GLY A 145 12.76 1.78 5.92
C GLY A 145 13.56 2.99 5.44
N GLU A 146 14.87 2.96 5.61
CA GLU A 146 15.74 4.03 5.12
C GLU A 146 16.09 3.78 3.66
N ARG A 147 15.89 4.80 2.82
CA ARG A 147 16.45 4.80 1.47
C ARG A 147 17.92 5.13 1.61
N VAL A 148 18.80 4.15 1.43
CA VAL A 148 20.24 4.39 1.47
C VAL A 148 20.59 5.17 0.20
N ASN A 149 20.73 6.48 0.33
CA ASN A 149 20.94 7.42 -0.78
C ASN A 149 22.34 7.33 -1.44
N HIS A 150 23.19 6.42 -0.97
CA HIS A 150 24.54 6.22 -1.49
C HIS A 150 24.50 5.00 -2.40
N LEU A 151 24.37 5.23 -3.71
CA LEU A 151 25.03 4.36 -4.67
C LEU A 151 26.53 4.55 -4.42
N PRO A 152 27.30 3.55 -3.96
CA PRO A 152 28.73 3.64 -4.12
C PRO A 152 29.00 3.66 -5.62
N ILE A 153 29.30 4.84 -6.15
CA ILE A 153 29.91 5.04 -7.48
C ILE A 153 31.34 4.47 -7.38
N ARG A 154 31.44 3.16 -7.23
CA ARG A 154 32.67 2.36 -7.29
C ARG A 154 32.42 0.99 -7.94
N PHE A 155 31.38 0.87 -8.76
CA PHE A 155 31.17 -0.29 -9.63
C PHE A 155 31.45 0.09 -11.09
N ALA A 156 32.66 0.59 -11.34
CA ALA A 156 33.28 0.49 -12.65
C ALA A 156 33.88 -0.92 -12.76
N GLY A 157 33.14 -1.84 -13.38
CA GLY A 157 33.61 -3.18 -13.70
C GLY A 157 32.63 -4.27 -13.29
N TYR A 158 31.94 -4.83 -14.29
CA TYR A 158 31.22 -6.11 -14.24
C TYR A 158 29.99 -6.22 -13.33
N ALA A 159 28.80 -6.04 -13.93
CA ALA A 159 27.71 -7.04 -13.92
C ALA A 159 26.45 -6.46 -14.59
N PHE A 160 26.38 -6.55 -15.91
CA PHE A 160 25.11 -6.46 -16.62
C PHE A 160 24.30 -7.74 -16.32
N GLY A 161 23.18 -7.62 -15.59
CA GLY A 161 22.03 -8.51 -15.80
C GLY A 161 21.64 -9.56 -14.75
N LEU A 162 21.92 -9.40 -13.45
CA LEU A 162 21.35 -10.30 -12.42
C LEU A 162 20.66 -9.53 -11.28
N PRO A 163 19.45 -9.96 -10.83
CA PRO A 163 18.84 -9.46 -9.60
C PRO A 163 19.51 -10.16 -8.42
N PHE A 164 20.58 -9.57 -7.90
CA PHE A 164 21.29 -10.16 -6.76
C PHE A 164 20.48 -10.01 -5.46
N PRO A 165 20.40 -11.05 -4.60
CA PRO A 165 19.68 -11.00 -3.32
C PRO A 165 20.29 -9.99 -2.35
N CYS A 166 19.44 -9.21 -1.65
CA CYS A 166 19.86 -8.17 -0.69
C CYS A 166 20.73 -8.70 0.47
N SER A 167 20.57 -9.97 0.84
CA SER A 167 21.28 -10.60 1.96
C SER A 167 22.79 -10.75 1.77
N LEU A 168 23.29 -10.59 0.53
CA LEU A 168 24.69 -10.85 0.22
C LEU A 168 25.60 -9.62 0.22
N TRP A 169 25.06 -8.39 0.18
CA TRP A 169 25.90 -7.20 -0.12
C TRP A 169 25.59 -5.92 0.67
N SER A 170 24.77 -5.95 1.73
CA SER A 170 24.47 -4.75 2.54
C SER A 170 24.09 -3.52 1.69
N ALA A 171 23.42 -3.76 0.57
CA ALA A 171 23.07 -2.74 -0.40
C ALA A 171 21.84 -1.93 0.07
N PRO A 172 21.61 -0.73 -0.48
CA PRO A 172 20.43 0.12 -0.29
C PRO A 172 19.04 -0.51 -0.50
N CYS A 173 18.59 -1.43 0.35
CA CYS A 173 17.23 -1.96 0.28
C CYS A 173 16.33 -1.29 1.33
N TRP A 174 15.11 -0.93 0.91
CA TRP A 174 14.02 -0.76 1.88
C TRP A 174 13.92 -2.04 2.71
N ASP A 175 13.64 -1.89 4.00
CA ASP A 175 13.46 -2.99 4.95
C ASP A 175 12.54 -4.07 4.34
N ASP A 176 12.80 -5.35 4.62
CA ASP A 176 12.08 -6.56 4.13
C ASP A 176 10.56 -6.55 4.43
N LYS A 177 10.12 -5.51 5.14
CA LYS A 177 8.76 -5.16 5.51
C LYS A 177 7.91 -4.73 4.32
N ILE A 178 8.42 -3.99 3.33
CA ILE A 178 7.64 -3.68 2.12
C ILE A 178 7.86 -4.78 1.08
N ARG A 179 6.79 -5.49 0.73
CA ARG A 179 6.83 -6.55 -0.28
C ARG A 179 6.79 -6.00 -1.71
N GLY A 180 6.19 -4.83 -1.92
CA GLY A 180 6.17 -4.13 -3.21
C GLY A 180 4.83 -3.47 -3.55
N SER A 181 4.73 -2.89 -4.75
CA SER A 181 3.49 -2.27 -5.25
C SER A 181 2.68 -3.26 -6.06
N ALA A 182 1.41 -3.45 -5.71
CA ALA A 182 0.44 -4.13 -6.54
C ALA A 182 0.14 -3.31 -7.79
N PHE A 183 0.05 -3.94 -8.95
CA PHE A 183 -0.20 -3.23 -10.21
C PHE A 183 -1.19 -3.92 -11.15
N MET A 184 -1.46 -5.22 -10.99
CA MET A 184 -2.38 -5.93 -11.88
C MET A 184 -3.06 -7.12 -11.18
N ILE A 185 -4.34 -7.33 -11.47
CA ILE A 185 -5.05 -8.58 -11.17
C ILE A 185 -4.82 -9.54 -12.33
N TYR A 186 -4.20 -10.70 -12.09
CA TYR A 186 -3.95 -11.68 -13.15
C TYR A 186 -4.91 -12.88 -13.09
N TRP A 187 -5.57 -13.08 -11.95
CA TRP A 187 -6.56 -14.12 -11.77
C TRP A 187 -7.63 -13.68 -10.76
N SER A 188 -8.88 -14.08 -10.96
CA SER A 188 -9.98 -13.77 -10.04
C SER A 188 -11.01 -14.89 -10.03
N TRP A 189 -11.37 -15.35 -8.83
CA TRP A 189 -12.30 -16.45 -8.61
C TRP A 189 -13.41 -16.04 -7.65
N ASN A 190 -14.66 -16.38 -7.96
CA ASN A 190 -15.77 -16.23 -7.05
C ASN A 190 -15.98 -17.53 -6.25
N GLY A 191 -15.70 -17.49 -4.95
CA GLY A 191 -15.89 -18.65 -4.06
C GLY A 191 -17.34 -19.08 -3.97
N ASP A 192 -18.27 -18.14 -3.95
CA ASP A 192 -19.70 -18.42 -3.71
C ASP A 192 -20.41 -19.04 -4.92
N SER A 193 -20.05 -18.61 -6.13
CA SER A 193 -20.64 -19.14 -7.38
C SER A 193 -19.77 -20.20 -8.06
N GLY A 194 -18.58 -20.49 -7.54
CA GLY A 194 -17.64 -21.45 -8.13
C GLY A 194 -17.18 -21.11 -9.54
N SER A 195 -17.14 -19.82 -9.91
CA SER A 195 -16.86 -19.39 -11.27
C SER A 195 -15.78 -18.29 -11.35
N PRO A 196 -14.96 -18.27 -12.42
CA PRO A 196 -13.98 -17.22 -12.64
C PRO A 196 -14.66 -15.88 -12.98
N ARG A 197 -14.07 -14.78 -12.50
CA ARG A 197 -14.56 -13.42 -12.79
C ARG A 197 -13.80 -12.83 -13.99
N TRP A 198 -14.19 -13.22 -15.20
CA TRP A 198 -13.50 -12.86 -16.46
C TRP A 198 -13.27 -11.35 -16.64
N GLY A 199 -14.27 -10.51 -16.31
CA GLY A 199 -14.15 -9.05 -16.42
C GLY A 199 -13.17 -8.38 -15.45
N ARG A 200 -12.47 -9.15 -14.62
CA ARG A 200 -11.44 -8.65 -13.68
C ARG A 200 -10.02 -9.04 -14.07
N LEU A 201 -9.85 -9.90 -15.07
CA LEU A 201 -8.53 -10.36 -15.49
C LEU A 201 -7.78 -9.25 -16.23
N ALA A 202 -6.47 -9.16 -15.98
CA ALA A 202 -5.58 -8.14 -16.52
C ALA A 202 -5.98 -6.69 -16.19
N ASN A 203 -6.84 -6.48 -15.18
CA ASN A 203 -7.17 -5.15 -14.70
C ASN A 203 -5.96 -4.56 -13.98
N PHE A 204 -5.48 -3.43 -14.50
CA PHE A 204 -4.44 -2.63 -13.85
C PHE A 204 -5.03 -1.95 -12.61
N ILE A 205 -4.24 -1.96 -11.54
CA ILE A 205 -4.63 -1.43 -10.24
C ILE A 205 -3.78 -0.17 -10.01
N GLY A 206 -4.40 1.00 -10.14
CA GLY A 206 -3.73 2.31 -10.04
C GLY A 206 -4.72 3.45 -10.18
#